data_AF-A0A1H5YBH2-F1
#
_entry.id   AF-A0A1H5YBH2-F1
#
_cell.length_a   1.000
_cell.length_b   1.000
_cell.length_c   1.000
_cell.angle_alpha   90.00
_cell.angle_beta   90.00
_cell.angle_gamma   90.00
#
_symmetry.space_group_name_H-M   'P 1'
#
loop_
_entity.id
_entity.type
_entity.pdbx_description
1 polymer ?
#
loop_
_entity_poly.entity_id
_entity_poly.type
_entity_poly.pdbx_seq_one_letter_code
_entity_poly.pdbx_strand_id
1 'polypeptide(L)'
;MSRVAKKVGPDLVIKHPGLKPCTSCNGGVGQGAVHEYTCAACNALGWQMPNGDPIPEDQANDILARLAHSLDRRNSELESENRKLRSSTLHLGSKID
;
A
#
# COMPACT_ATOMS: atom_id res chain seq x y z
N MET A 1 31.89 48.79 11.74
CA MET A 1 31.72 47.77 10.68
C MET A 1 30.61 46.81 11.12
N SER A 2 29.41 46.95 10.54
CA SER A 2 28.25 46.14 10.94
C SER A 2 28.33 44.78 10.25
N ARG A 3 28.41 43.69 11.02
CA ARG A 3 28.43 42.31 10.50
C ARG A 3 27.02 41.97 10.03
N VAL A 4 26.84 41.84 8.72
CA VAL A 4 25.60 41.32 8.14
C VAL A 4 25.47 39.85 8.56
N ALA A 5 24.49 39.56 9.40
CA ALA A 5 24.14 38.19 9.75
C ALA A 5 23.73 37.44 8.48
N LYS A 6 24.42 36.35 8.15
CA LYS A 6 23.98 35.40 7.13
C LYS A 6 22.63 34.84 7.58
N LYS A 7 21.53 35.46 7.14
CA LYS A 7 20.26 34.74 7.05
C LYS A 7 20.49 33.65 6.02
N VAL A 8 20.74 32.45 6.52
CA VAL A 8 20.63 31.21 5.77
C VAL A 8 19.27 31.27 5.08
N GLY A 9 19.24 31.02 3.77
CA GLY A 9 18.14 31.35 2.87
C GLY A 9 16.78 30.76 3.29
N PRO A 10 15.70 31.04 2.54
CA PRO A 10 14.38 30.49 2.84
C PRO A 10 14.51 28.97 3.03
N ASP A 11 13.85 28.43 4.06
CA ASP A 11 13.77 26.98 4.26
C ASP A 11 13.32 26.36 2.93
N LEU A 12 14.25 25.64 2.29
CA LEU A 12 13.97 24.89 1.08
C LEU A 12 13.18 23.66 1.51
N VAL A 13 11.90 23.88 1.81
CA VAL A 13 10.95 22.79 2.03
C VAL A 13 10.75 22.14 0.66
N ILE A 14 11.52 21.09 0.39
CA ILE A 14 11.32 20.24 -0.79
C ILE A 14 9.98 19.53 -0.60
N LYS A 15 8.92 20.15 -1.10
CA LYS A 15 7.61 19.50 -1.20
C LYS A 15 7.70 18.51 -2.35
N HIS A 16 7.75 17.21 -2.04
CA HIS A 16 7.61 16.15 -3.03
C HIS A 16 6.14 16.04 -3.44
N PRO A 17 5.72 16.57 -4.59
CA PRO A 17 4.32 16.57 -4.99
C PRO A 17 3.92 15.11 -5.24
N GLY A 18 3.05 14.57 -4.38
CA GLY A 18 2.56 13.18 -4.47
C GLY A 18 3.03 12.25 -3.37
N LEU A 19 4.03 12.62 -2.56
CA LEU A 19 4.38 11.87 -1.36
C LEU A 19 3.70 12.50 -0.15
N LYS A 20 2.98 11.68 0.62
CA LYS A 20 2.44 12.09 1.92
C LYS A 20 3.60 12.19 2.94
N PRO A 21 3.49 13.01 4.00
CA PRO A 21 4.50 13.07 5.04
C PRO A 21 4.42 11.81 5.94
N CYS A 22 5.58 11.27 6.31
CA CYS A 22 5.71 10.19 7.27
C CYS A 22 5.30 10.67 8.65
N THR A 23 4.43 9.94 9.33
CA THR A 23 3.97 10.29 10.68
C THR A 23 5.05 10.16 11.75
N SER A 24 6.13 9.40 11.48
CA SER A 24 7.25 9.23 12.42
C SER A 24 8.36 10.26 12.24
N CYS A 25 8.71 10.64 11.01
CA CYS A 25 9.88 11.50 10.74
C CYS A 25 9.61 12.70 9.83
N ASN A 26 8.36 12.89 9.37
CA ASN A 26 7.97 13.89 8.37
C ASN A 26 8.71 13.81 7.01
N GLY A 27 9.46 12.73 6.76
CA GLY A 27 10.01 12.42 5.44
C GLY A 27 8.93 12.04 4.43
N GLY A 28 9.27 11.84 3.16
CA GLY A 28 8.31 11.36 2.17
C GLY A 28 7.96 9.88 2.37
N VAL A 29 6.67 9.53 2.28
CA VAL A 29 6.22 8.13 2.18
C VAL A 29 5.79 7.77 0.78
N GLY A 30 6.27 6.62 0.29
CA GLY A 30 5.72 5.97 -0.89
C GLY A 30 4.43 5.23 -0.51
N GLN A 31 3.38 5.39 -1.30
CA GLN A 31 2.10 4.72 -1.09
C GLN A 31 2.01 3.47 -1.99
N GLY A 32 1.76 2.31 -1.37
CA GLY A 32 1.48 1.05 -2.07
C GLY A 32 0.03 0.96 -2.56
N ALA A 33 -0.27 -0.08 -3.32
CA ALA A 33 -1.58 -0.28 -3.97
C ALA A 33 -2.75 -0.48 -2.99
N VAL A 34 -2.47 -0.90 -1.75
CA VAL A 34 -3.47 -1.21 -0.72
C VAL A 34 -3.41 -0.25 0.46
N HIS A 35 -2.91 0.97 0.26
CA HIS A 35 -2.72 1.99 1.30
C HIS A 35 -1.65 1.68 2.36
N GLU A 36 -0.81 0.68 2.10
CA GLU A 36 0.48 0.53 2.76
C GLU A 36 1.36 1.75 2.47
N TYR A 37 2.21 2.10 3.43
CA TYR A 37 3.26 3.08 3.20
C TYR A 37 4.61 2.60 3.72
N THR A 38 5.66 3.07 3.05
CA THR A 38 7.04 2.91 3.51
C THR A 38 7.74 4.27 3.44
N CYS A 39 8.40 4.65 4.53
CA CYS A 39 9.23 5.86 4.55
C CYS A 39 10.67 5.53 4.22
N ALA A 40 11.20 6.09 3.12
CA ALA A 40 12.61 5.89 2.75
C ALA A 40 13.60 6.58 3.71
N ALA A 41 13.14 7.55 4.52
CA ALA A 41 14.00 8.31 5.42
C ALA A 41 14.23 7.62 6.76
N CYS A 42 13.22 6.95 7.32
CA CYS A 42 13.30 6.29 8.63
C CYS A 42 12.95 4.79 8.60
N ASN A 43 12.69 4.22 7.42
CA ASN A 43 12.22 2.83 7.24
C ASN A 43 10.95 2.49 8.03
N ALA A 44 10.15 3.51 8.39
CA ALA A 44 8.84 3.26 8.98
C ALA A 44 7.92 2.57 7.97
N LEU A 45 7.19 1.58 8.45
CA LEU A 45 6.17 0.83 7.73
C LEU A 45 4.83 1.07 8.42
N GLY A 46 3.76 1.12 7.64
CA GLY A 46 2.43 1.21 8.22
C GLY A 46 1.34 1.33 7.17
N TRP A 47 0.16 1.71 7.63
CA TRP A 47 -1.03 1.86 6.83
C TRP A 47 -1.60 3.26 7.01
N GLN A 48 -2.14 3.81 5.93
CA GLN A 48 -2.79 5.11 5.93
C GLN A 48 -4.17 5.01 5.28
N MET A 49 -5.11 5.87 5.64
CA MET A 49 -6.38 6.00 4.95
C MET A 49 -6.19 6.65 3.56
N PRO A 50 -7.18 6.58 2.64
CA PRO A 50 -7.10 7.25 1.34
C PRO A 50 -6.83 8.76 1.42
N ASN A 51 -7.22 9.41 2.52
CA ASN A 51 -6.96 10.82 2.78
C ASN A 51 -5.52 11.10 3.27
N GLY A 52 -4.76 10.06 3.66
CA GLY A 52 -3.39 10.12 4.15
C GLY A 52 -3.24 10.13 5.68
N ASP A 53 -4.35 9.98 6.42
CA ASP A 53 -4.27 9.87 7.88
C ASP A 53 -3.72 8.50 8.29
N PRO A 54 -2.88 8.41 9.34
CA PRO A 54 -2.40 7.12 9.83
C PRO A 54 -3.57 6.28 10.34
N ILE A 55 -3.52 4.98 10.04
CA ILE A 55 -4.40 4.01 10.69
C ILE A 55 -3.73 3.58 12.00
N PRO A 56 -4.38 3.76 13.16
CA PRO A 56 -3.90 3.24 14.44
C PRO A 56 -3.63 1.74 14.36
N GLU A 57 -2.56 1.26 15.01
CA GLU A 57 -2.08 -0.13 14.87
C GLU A 57 -3.12 -1.18 15.30
N ASP A 58 -3.91 -0.85 16.32
CA ASP A 58 -5.06 -1.66 16.77
C ASP A 58 -6.13 -1.80 15.68
N GLN A 59 -6.40 -0.74 14.93
CA GLN A 59 -7.34 -0.76 13.80
C GLN A 59 -6.73 -1.36 12.52
N ALA A 60 -5.42 -1.24 12.35
CA ALA A 60 -4.71 -1.81 11.20
C ALA A 60 -4.79 -3.34 11.19
N ASN A 61 -4.69 -3.97 12.36
CA ASN A 61 -4.83 -5.42 12.50
C ASN A 61 -6.22 -5.92 12.10
N ASP A 62 -7.28 -5.20 12.47
CA ASP A 62 -8.65 -5.52 12.07
C ASP A 62 -8.86 -5.38 10.56
N ILE A 63 -8.29 -4.33 9.95
CA ILE A 63 -8.35 -4.10 8.51
C ILE A 63 -7.58 -5.20 7.77
N LEU A 64 -6.38 -5.54 8.24
CA LEU A 64 -5.56 -6.64 7.72
C LEU A 64 -6.30 -7.97 7.78
N ALA A 65 -6.95 -8.29 8.90
CA ALA A 65 -7.74 -9.51 9.05
C ALA A 65 -8.90 -9.56 8.05
N ARG A 66 -9.64 -8.45 7.88
CA ARG A 66 -10.73 -8.36 6.89
C ARG A 66 -10.23 -8.51 5.46
N LEU A 67 -9.09 -7.89 5.12
CA LEU A 67 -8.47 -8.01 3.81
C LEU A 67 -8.00 -9.44 3.55
N ALA A 68 -7.34 -10.08 4.53
CA ALA A 68 -6.91 -11.46 4.44
C ALA A 68 -8.09 -12.41 4.18
N HIS A 69 -9.19 -12.27 4.93
CA HIS A 69 -10.40 -13.06 4.70
C HIS A 69 -11.03 -12.80 3.32
N SER A 70 -11.04 -11.55 2.87
CA SER A 70 -11.57 -11.20 1.54
C SER A 70 -10.74 -11.83 0.42
N LEU A 71 -9.41 -11.77 0.53
CA LEU A 71 -8.49 -12.38 -0.41
C LEU A 71 -8.59 -13.91 -0.43
N ASP A 72 -8.71 -14.53 0.75
CA ASP A 72 -8.85 -15.99 0.87
C ASP A 72 -10.16 -16.49 0.23
N ARG A 73 -11.26 -15.75 0.43
CA ARG A 73 -12.54 -16.02 -0.23
C ARG A 73 -12.40 -15.92 -1.76
N ARG A 74 -11.75 -14.86 -2.26
CA ARG A 74 -11.53 -14.63 -3.69
C ARG A 74 -10.68 -15.74 -4.32
N ASN A 75 -9.64 -16.19 -3.61
CA ASN A 75 -8.80 -17.30 -4.04
C ASN A 75 -9.60 -18.61 -4.11
N SER A 76 -10.40 -18.90 -3.10
CA SER A 76 -11.26 -20.09 -3.08
C SER A 76 -12.28 -20.10 -4.24
N GLU A 77 -12.85 -18.94 -4.56
CA GLU A 77 -13.73 -18.74 -5.72
C GLU A 77 -12.97 -19.01 -7.04
N LEU A 78 -11.82 -18.39 -7.22
CA LEU A 78 -10.97 -18.55 -8.41
C LEU A 78 -10.45 -19.99 -8.60
N GLU A 79 -10.12 -20.68 -7.52
CA GLU A 79 -9.73 -22.09 -7.57
C GLU A 79 -10.89 -22.98 -7.97
N SER A 80 -12.09 -22.71 -7.46
CA SER A 80 -13.31 -23.43 -7.84
C SER A 80 -13.61 -23.25 -9.34
N GLU A 81 -13.52 -22.03 -9.85
CA GLU A 81 -13.66 -21.73 -11.27
C GLU A 81 -12.59 -22.44 -12.11
N ASN A 82 -11.32 -22.40 -11.68
CA ASN A 82 -10.24 -23.13 -12.34
C ASN A 82 -10.50 -24.63 -12.41
N ARG A 83 -10.98 -25.24 -11.32
CA ARG A 83 -11.34 -26.67 -11.29
C ARG A 83 -12.45 -26.97 -12.30
N LYS A 84 -13.50 -26.14 -12.36
CA LYS A 84 -14.60 -26.28 -13.33
C LYS A 84 -14.11 -26.18 -14.76
N LEU A 85 -13.32 -25.14 -15.07
CA LEU A 85 -12.75 -24.94 -16.40
C LEU A 85 -11.90 -26.13 -16.84
N ARG A 86 -10.97 -26.58 -15.99
CA ARG A 86 -10.14 -27.77 -16.26
C ARG A 86 -10.99 -29.03 -16.52
N SER A 87 -12.05 -29.23 -15.75
CA SER A 87 -12.95 -30.37 -15.94
C SER A 87 -13.72 -30.31 -17.27
N SER A 88 -14.14 -29.12 -17.69
CA SER A 88 -14.82 -28.87 -18.96
C SER A 88 -13.89 -29.03 -20.15
N THR A 89 -12.63 -28.60 -20.04
CA THR A 89 -11.62 -28.77 -21.10
C THR A 89 -11.33 -30.25 -21.36
N LEU A 90 -11.27 -31.08 -20.30
CA LEU A 90 -11.10 -32.53 -20.43
C LEU A 90 -12.27 -33.20 -21.19
N HIS A 91 -13.51 -32.75 -20.98
CA HIS A 91 -14.69 -33.28 -21.67
C HIS A 91 -14.81 -32.85 -23.14
N LEU A 92 -14.19 -31.72 -23.52
CA LEU A 92 -14.13 -31.28 -24.92
C LEU A 92 -13.04 -32.03 -25.69
N GLY A 93 -11.92 -32.38 -25.04
CA GLY A 93 -10.87 -33.20 -25.64
C GLY A 93 -11.31 -34.63 -25.97
N SER A 94 -12.22 -35.22 -25.20
CA SER A 94 -12.72 -36.59 -25.40
C SER A 94 -13.82 -36.73 -26.46
N LYS A 95 -14.20 -35.65 -27.15
CA LYS A 95 -15.21 -35.65 -28.24
C LYS A 95 -14.59 -35.45 -29.63
N ILE A 96 -13.26 -35.35 -29.72
CA ILE A 96 -12.53 -35.11 -30.96
C ILE A 96 -11.94 -36.41 -31.54
N ASP A 97 -12.06 -37.53 -30.84
CA ASP A 97 -11.80 -38.89 -31.35
C ASP A 97 -13.10 -39.59 -31.78
#